data_AF-A0A521P9R6-F1
#
_entry.id   AF-A0A521P9R6-F1
#
_cell.length_a   1.000
_cell.length_b   1.000
_cell.length_c   1.000
_cell.angle_alpha   90.00
_cell.angle_beta   90.00
_cell.angle_gamma   90.00
#
_symmetry.space_group_name_H-M   'P 1'
#
loop_
_entity.id
_entity.type
_entity.pdbx_description
1 polymer ?
#
loop_
_entity_poly.entity_id
_entity_poly.type
_entity_poly.pdbx_seq_one_letter_code
_entity_poly.pdbx_strand_id
1 'polypeptide(L)'
;MTSSSEIPTDKGPSVGEKVNMAVVPSPTRTTIFPETTVVLMAEPDKVELVFLRREVAIISQIGEVTRNSEGTFDVEVKDTAVAAQIHDIGHARLKVGPAIDLARLIIHHIAEHHGHDLDELLATVARKE
;
A
#
# COMPACT_ATOMS: atom_id res chain seq x y z
N MET A 1 28.68 19.55 -0.18
CA MET A 1 28.55 20.54 -1.28
C MET A 1 27.29 20.20 -2.04
N THR A 2 26.18 20.86 -1.71
CA THR A 2 24.92 20.71 -2.45
C THR A 2 24.95 21.67 -3.63
N SER A 3 25.09 21.15 -4.84
CA SER A 3 24.97 21.94 -6.06
C SER A 3 23.52 22.39 -6.22
N SER A 4 23.20 23.59 -5.73
CA SER A 4 21.99 24.30 -6.12
C SER A 4 22.11 24.62 -7.61
N SER A 5 21.42 23.85 -8.45
CA SER A 5 21.25 24.21 -9.86
C SER A 5 20.33 25.43 -9.91
N GLU A 6 20.91 26.61 -10.14
CA GLU A 6 20.16 27.81 -10.50
C GLU A 6 19.40 27.52 -11.80
N ILE A 7 18.06 27.47 -11.71
CA ILE A 7 17.21 27.37 -12.89
C ILE A 7 17.14 28.78 -13.50
N PRO A 8 17.61 29.00 -14.74
CA PRO A 8 17.55 30.32 -15.36
C PRO A 8 16.09 30.77 -15.46
N THR A 9 15.72 31.82 -14.72
CA THR A 9 14.33 32.34 -14.64
C THR A 9 13.86 33.08 -15.91
N ASP A 10 14.69 33.18 -16.94
CA ASP A 10 14.42 33.97 -18.16
C ASP A 10 13.88 33.16 -19.34
N LYS A 11 13.68 31.85 -19.19
CA LYS A 11 12.99 31.02 -20.19
C LYS A 11 11.86 30.29 -19.52
N GLY A 12 10.63 30.79 -19.71
CA GLY A 12 9.44 30.00 -19.43
C GLY A 12 9.47 28.68 -20.21
N PRO A 13 8.74 27.65 -19.75
CA PRO A 13 8.71 26.36 -20.42
C PRO A 13 8.26 26.52 -21.88
N SER A 14 8.94 25.81 -22.77
CA SER A 14 8.62 25.85 -24.20
C SER A 14 7.41 24.98 -24.50
N VAL A 15 6.56 25.37 -25.46
CA VAL A 15 5.47 24.50 -25.93
C VAL A 15 6.07 23.19 -26.46
N GLY A 16 5.52 22.06 -26.03
CA GLY A 16 6.05 20.72 -26.32
C GLY A 16 7.16 20.25 -25.38
N GLU A 17 7.58 21.08 -24.42
CA GLU A 17 8.52 20.66 -23.38
C GLU A 17 7.86 19.66 -22.44
N LYS A 18 8.58 18.56 -22.16
CA LYS A 18 8.16 17.56 -21.19
C LYS A 18 8.60 17.98 -19.79
N VAL A 19 7.65 18.04 -18.87
CA VAL A 19 7.88 18.41 -17.48
C VAL A 19 7.51 17.25 -16.56
N ASN A 20 8.38 16.95 -15.60
CA ASN A 20 8.06 16.01 -14.53
C ASN A 20 7.12 16.72 -13.55
N MET A 21 5.93 16.15 -13.38
CA MET A 21 4.95 16.69 -12.44
C MET A 21 5.15 16.07 -11.07
N ALA A 22 5.04 16.90 -10.03
CA ALA A 22 5.08 16.43 -8.66
C ALA A 22 3.87 15.53 -8.40
N VAL A 23 4.12 14.25 -8.13
CA VAL A 23 3.09 13.33 -7.67
C VAL A 23 2.83 13.65 -6.21
N VAL A 24 1.86 14.53 -5.94
CA VAL A 24 1.45 14.83 -4.56
C VAL A 24 0.80 13.58 -3.97
N PRO A 25 1.29 13.02 -2.86
CA PRO A 25 0.59 11.95 -2.16
C PRO A 25 -0.71 12.52 -1.59
N SER A 26 -1.82 12.32 -2.30
CA SER A 26 -3.15 12.58 -1.75
C SER A 26 -3.44 11.61 -0.59
N PRO A 27 -4.05 12.04 0.52
CA PRO A 27 -4.55 11.15 1.57
C PRO A 27 -5.56 10.13 1.03
N THR A 28 -6.25 10.50 -0.05
CA THR A 28 -7.13 9.66 -0.86
C THR A 28 -6.42 9.25 -2.13
N ARG A 29 -5.32 8.50 -2.03
CA ARG A 29 -4.87 7.72 -3.20
C ARG A 29 -6.01 6.78 -3.56
N THR A 30 -6.45 6.82 -4.82
CA THR A 30 -7.44 5.89 -5.35
C THR A 30 -6.83 4.49 -5.28
N THR A 31 -7.06 3.81 -4.17
CA THR A 31 -6.61 2.43 -3.95
C THR A 31 -7.43 1.55 -4.89
N ILE A 32 -6.81 1.11 -5.98
CA ILE A 32 -7.43 0.12 -6.86
C ILE A 32 -6.95 -1.24 -6.35
N PHE A 33 -7.89 -2.04 -5.81
CA PHE A 33 -7.68 -3.42 -5.32
C PHE A 33 -6.83 -3.57 -4.04
N PRO A 34 -7.32 -3.17 -2.85
CA PRO A 34 -6.64 -3.49 -1.60
C PRO A 34 -6.74 -5.00 -1.32
N GLU A 35 -5.70 -5.75 -1.67
CA GLU A 35 -5.49 -7.09 -1.12
C GLU A 35 -4.73 -6.92 0.21
N THR A 36 -5.37 -7.35 1.30
CA THR A 36 -4.73 -7.42 2.62
C THR A 36 -4.11 -8.80 2.79
N THR A 37 -2.79 -8.83 2.94
CA THR A 37 -2.05 -10.03 3.31
C THR A 37 -1.71 -9.96 4.79
N VAL A 38 -2.02 -11.02 5.52
CA VAL A 38 -1.57 -11.17 6.90
C VAL A 38 -0.36 -12.10 6.91
N VAL A 39 0.79 -11.59 7.32
CA VAL A 39 2.00 -12.38 7.53
C VAL A 39 2.06 -12.73 9.00
N LEU A 40 2.14 -14.03 9.29
CA LEU A 40 2.27 -14.54 10.65
C LEU A 40 3.66 -15.16 10.81
N MET A 41 4.38 -14.69 11.83
CA MET A 41 5.67 -15.24 12.24
C MET A 41 5.56 -15.72 13.68
N ALA A 42 5.82 -17.00 13.89
CA ALA A 42 5.88 -17.59 15.22
C ALA A 42 7.36 -17.76 15.62
N GLU A 43 7.76 -17.12 16.71
CA GLU A 43 9.04 -17.30 17.37
C GLU A 43 8.82 -18.02 18.73
N PRO A 44 9.87 -18.59 19.37
CA PRO A 44 9.70 -19.36 20.59
C PRO A 44 9.02 -18.64 21.75
N ASP A 45 9.11 -17.30 21.81
CA ASP A 45 8.59 -16.47 22.90
C ASP A 45 7.52 -15.46 22.47
N LYS A 46 7.23 -15.34 21.16
CA LYS A 46 6.26 -14.38 20.62
C LYS A 46 5.66 -14.82 19.29
N VAL A 47 4.51 -14.21 18.98
CA VAL A 47 3.86 -14.27 17.67
C VAL A 47 3.77 -12.85 17.13
N GLU A 48 4.21 -12.66 15.90
CA GLU A 48 4.10 -11.39 15.18
C GLU A 48 3.10 -11.55 14.03
N LEU A 49 2.18 -10.59 13.92
CA LEU A 49 1.26 -10.45 12.81
C LEU A 49 1.51 -9.11 12.13
N VAL A 50 1.84 -9.15 10.85
CA VAL A 50 2.00 -7.96 10.01
C VAL A 50 0.87 -7.92 9.00
N PHE A 51 0.16 -6.81 8.97
CA PHE A 51 -0.92 -6.53 8.03
C PHE A 51 -0.35 -5.72 6.88
N LEU A 52 -0.19 -6.35 5.73
CA LEU A 52 0.31 -5.72 4.52
C LEU A 52 -0.84 -5.42 3.58
N ARG A 53 -0.89 -4.20 3.05
CA ARG A 53 -1.83 -3.79 2.02
C ARG A 53 -1.09 -3.59 0.72
N ARG A 54 -1.50 -4.29 -0.33
CA ARG A 54 -1.01 -4.05 -1.69
C ARG A 54 -1.84 -2.95 -2.34
N GLU A 55 -1.19 -1.97 -2.94
CA GLU A 55 -1.84 -0.84 -3.61
C GLU A 55 -1.18 -0.55 -4.95
N VAL A 56 -1.96 -0.07 -5.92
CA VAL A 56 -1.41 0.53 -7.15
C VAL A 56 -1.23 2.03 -6.92
N ALA A 57 0.01 2.47 -7.05
CA ALA A 57 0.45 3.82 -6.75
C ALA A 57 0.94 4.52 -8.02
N ILE A 58 0.55 5.79 -8.22
CA ILE A 58 1.21 6.66 -9.19
C ILE A 58 2.61 6.99 -8.64
N ILE A 59 3.64 6.78 -9.46
CA ILE A 59 5.04 7.04 -9.11
C ILE A 59 5.65 8.18 -9.92
N SER A 60 5.13 8.45 -11.11
CA SER A 60 5.50 9.62 -11.90
C SER A 60 4.37 10.04 -12.83
N GLN A 61 4.33 11.33 -13.15
CA GLN A 61 3.50 11.89 -14.20
C GLN A 61 4.36 12.79 -15.06
N ILE A 62 4.27 12.60 -16.38
CA ILE A 62 4.93 13.45 -17.37
C ILE A 62 3.85 14.29 -18.02
N GLY A 63 3.98 15.60 -17.81
CA GLY A 63 3.17 16.59 -18.49
C GLY A 63 3.87 17.11 -19.74
N GLU A 64 3.10 17.59 -20.70
CA GLU A 64 3.58 18.36 -21.84
C GLU A 64 3.00 19.76 -21.78
N VAL A 65 3.86 20.75 -21.98
CA VAL A 65 3.46 22.16 -21.94
C VAL A 65 2.69 22.49 -23.21
N THR A 66 1.45 22.92 -23.04
CA THR A 66 0.57 23.37 -24.12
C THR A 66 0.28 24.85 -23.98
N ARG A 67 -0.17 25.48 -25.08
CA ARG A 67 -0.65 26.86 -25.07
C ARG A 67 -2.15 26.83 -25.25
N ASN A 68 -2.89 27.48 -24.35
CA ASN A 68 -4.34 27.58 -24.46
C ASN A 68 -4.78 28.73 -25.36
N SER A 69 -6.10 28.85 -25.56
CA SER A 69 -6.72 29.88 -26.40
C SER A 69 -6.50 31.31 -25.90
N GLU A 70 -6.11 31.49 -24.64
CA GLU A 70 -5.83 32.79 -24.02
C GLU A 70 -4.33 33.16 -24.10
N GLY A 71 -3.51 32.29 -24.69
CA GLY A 71 -2.07 32.52 -24.87
C GLY A 71 -1.24 32.23 -23.62
N THR A 72 -1.84 31.69 -22.55
CA THR A 72 -1.11 31.24 -21.35
C THR A 72 -0.65 29.78 -21.53
N PHE A 73 0.27 29.35 -20.66
CA PHE A 73 0.81 27.99 -20.68
C PHE A 73 0.04 27.10 -19.72
N ASP A 74 -0.41 25.95 -20.21
CA ASP A 74 -0.97 24.87 -19.43
C ASP A 74 -0.04 23.64 -19.50
N VAL A 75 -0.22 22.70 -18.58
CA VAL A 75 0.49 21.42 -18.60
C VAL A 75 -0.54 20.30 -18.69
N GLU A 76 -0.53 19.57 -19.80
CA GLU A 76 -1.42 18.43 -20.01
C GLU A 76 -0.69 17.13 -19.66
N VAL A 77 -1.30 16.28 -18.83
CA VAL A 77 -0.70 14.98 -18.47
C VAL A 77 -0.73 14.06 -19.70
N LYS A 78 0.44 13.62 -20.17
CA LYS A 78 0.56 12.70 -21.32
C LYS A 78 0.86 11.27 -20.91
N ASP A 79 1.63 11.10 -19.84
CA ASP A 79 2.04 9.79 -19.35
C ASP A 79 1.93 9.73 -17.83
N THR A 80 1.52 8.57 -17.31
CA THR A 80 1.39 8.28 -15.89
C THR A 80 1.96 6.89 -15.63
N ALA A 81 3.09 6.83 -14.94
CA ALA A 81 3.64 5.56 -14.51
C ALA A 81 3.02 5.15 -13.17
N VAL A 82 2.54 3.91 -13.12
CA VAL A 82 2.01 3.29 -11.90
C VAL A 82 2.85 2.08 -11.50
N ALA A 83 2.96 1.83 -10.21
CA ALA A 83 3.63 0.66 -9.67
C ALA A 83 2.82 0.04 -8.53
N ALA A 84 2.89 -1.29 -8.40
CA ALA A 84 2.39 -1.96 -7.21
C ALA A 84 3.33 -1.68 -6.03
N GLN A 85 2.76 -1.20 -4.93
CA GLN A 85 3.45 -0.94 -3.67
C GLN A 85 2.82 -1.81 -2.57
N ILE A 86 3.65 -2.18 -1.60
CA ILE A 86 3.22 -2.90 -0.40
C ILE A 86 3.41 -1.94 0.77
N HIS A 87 2.33 -1.72 1.53
CA HIS A 87 2.31 -0.87 2.70
C HIS A 87 2.10 -1.71 3.95
N ASP A 88 2.90 -1.48 4.98
CA ASP A 88 2.56 -1.91 6.32
C ASP A 88 1.44 -1.01 6.85
N ILE A 89 0.28 -1.61 7.10
CA ILE A 89 -0.91 -0.92 7.61
C ILE A 89 -1.21 -1.29 9.07
N GLY A 90 -0.39 -2.14 9.68
CA GLY A 90 -0.57 -2.57 11.05
C GLY A 90 0.35 -3.71 11.44
N HIS A 91 0.76 -3.69 12.70
CA HIS A 91 1.60 -4.74 13.28
C HIS A 91 1.10 -5.03 14.70
N ALA A 92 0.85 -6.30 14.99
CA ALA A 92 0.60 -6.79 16.34
C ALA A 92 1.71 -7.77 16.76
N ARG A 93 2.26 -7.57 17.97
CA ARG A 93 3.17 -8.52 18.62
C ARG A 93 2.54 -9.02 19.90
N LEU A 94 2.41 -10.33 20.01
CA LEU A 94 1.80 -11.01 21.14
C LEU A 94 2.81 -11.96 21.77
N LYS A 95 2.76 -12.12 23.09
CA LYS A 95 3.43 -13.26 23.75
C LYS A 95 2.70 -14.55 23.35
N VAL A 96 3.39 -15.69 23.39
CA VAL A 96 2.83 -16.99 22.95
C VAL A 96 1.53 -17.34 23.67
N GLY A 97 1.48 -17.24 25.01
CA GLY A 97 0.25 -17.54 25.78
C GLY A 97 -0.98 -16.75 25.30
N PRO A 98 -0.93 -15.41 25.34
CA PRO A 98 -2.00 -14.56 24.80
C PRO A 98 -2.35 -14.80 23.32
N ALA A 99 -1.37 -15.16 22.48
CA ALA A 99 -1.61 -15.49 21.08
C ALA A 99 -2.43 -16.79 20.93
N ILE A 100 -2.12 -17.81 21.75
CA ILE A 100 -2.90 -19.06 21.81
C ILE A 100 -4.32 -18.79 22.30
N ASP A 101 -4.48 -17.98 23.35
CA ASP A 101 -5.80 -17.65 23.89
C ASP A 101 -6.66 -16.90 22.86
N LEU A 102 -6.06 -15.95 22.14
CA LEU A 102 -6.73 -15.24 21.03
C LEU A 102 -7.11 -16.20 19.90
N ALA A 103 -6.23 -17.10 19.49
CA ALA A 103 -6.52 -18.09 18.46
C ALA A 103 -7.70 -18.99 18.86
N ARG A 104 -7.73 -19.47 20.11
CA ARG A 104 -8.85 -20.27 20.63
C ARG A 104 -10.17 -19.51 20.59
N LEU A 105 -10.17 -18.24 21.01
CA LEU A 105 -11.36 -17.40 20.97
C LEU A 105 -11.89 -17.21 19.55
N ILE A 106 -10.99 -16.97 18.58
CA ILE A 106 -11.37 -16.83 17.16
C ILE A 106 -11.96 -18.13 16.62
N ILE A 107 -11.32 -19.27 16.87
CA ILE A 107 -11.82 -20.57 16.40
C ILE A 107 -13.20 -20.86 17.01
N HIS A 108 -13.38 -20.60 18.30
CA HIS A 108 -14.67 -20.77 18.97
C HIS A 108 -15.76 -19.89 18.34
N HIS A 109 -15.47 -18.61 18.12
CA HIS A 109 -16.38 -17.69 17.46
C HIS A 109 -16.76 -18.15 16.04
N ILE A 110 -15.78 -18.63 15.27
CA ILE A 110 -16.04 -19.15 13.92
C ILE A 110 -16.92 -20.40 13.98
N ALA A 111 -16.64 -21.33 14.89
CA ALA A 111 -17.43 -22.53 15.07
C ALA A 111 -18.89 -22.20 15.44
N GLU A 112 -19.10 -21.30 16.40
CA GLU A 112 -20.42 -20.88 16.86
C GLU A 112 -21.25 -20.16 15.79
N HIS A 113 -20.61 -19.28 15.01
CA HIS A 113 -21.33 -18.38 14.10
C HIS A 113 -21.35 -18.82 12.64
N HIS A 114 -20.45 -19.71 12.22
CA HIS A 114 -20.37 -20.20 10.85
C HIS A 114 -20.70 -21.69 10.70
N GLY A 115 -21.13 -22.36 11.79
CA GLY A 115 -21.62 -23.74 11.76
C GLY A 115 -20.52 -24.77 11.44
N HIS A 116 -19.27 -24.44 11.71
CA HIS A 116 -18.15 -25.37 11.58
C HIS A 116 -17.97 -26.16 12.86
N ASP A 117 -17.73 -27.47 12.75
CA ASP A 117 -17.40 -28.30 13.91
C ASP A 117 -16.00 -27.93 14.42
N LEU A 118 -15.94 -27.51 15.69
CA LEU A 118 -14.72 -27.10 16.38
C LEU A 118 -13.71 -28.25 16.44
N ASP A 119 -14.18 -29.49 16.64
CA ASP A 119 -13.32 -30.66 16.75
C ASP A 119 -12.70 -31.01 15.39
N GLU A 120 -13.43 -30.80 14.29
CA GLU A 120 -12.94 -31.02 12.93
C GLU A 120 -11.90 -29.96 12.53
N LEU A 121 -12.12 -28.69 12.89
CA LEU A 121 -11.17 -27.60 12.67
C LEU A 121 -9.86 -27.85 13.42
N LEU A 122 -9.94 -28.18 14.71
CA LEU A 122 -8.76 -28.45 15.53
C LEU A 122 -8.00 -29.71 15.07
N ALA A 123 -8.71 -30.77 14.69
CA ALA A 123 -8.10 -31.99 14.16
C ALA A 123 -7.43 -31.78 12.79
N THR A 124 -7.88 -30.80 12.00
CA THR A 124 -7.25 -30.44 10.71
C THR A 124 -5.95 -29.68 10.92
N VAL A 125 -5.88 -28.85 11.96
CA VAL A 125 -4.66 -28.12 12.35
C VAL A 125 -3.62 -29.09 12.91
N ALA A 126 -4.02 -30.02 13.79
CA ALA A 126 -3.11 -30.99 14.42
C ALA A 126 -2.53 -32.06 13.47
N ARG A 127 -3.15 -32.29 12.30
CA ARG A 127 -2.69 -33.27 11.29
C ARG A 127 -1.68 -32.72 10.29
N LYS A 128 -1.36 -31.42 10.35
CA LYS A 128 -0.40 -30.75 9.45
C LYS A 128 1.01 -30.59 10.05
N GLU A 129 1.25 -31.13 11.23
CA GLU A 129 2.58 -31.34 11.83
C GLU A 129 3.11 -32.75 11.50
#